data_AF-A0A8B4D0N2-F1
#
_entry.id   AF-A0A8B4D0N2-F1
#
_cell.length_a   1.000
_cell.length_b   1.000
_cell.length_c   1.000
_cell.angle_alpha   90.00
_cell.angle_beta   90.00
_cell.angle_gamma   90.00
#
_symmetry.space_group_name_H-M   'P 1'
#
loop_
_entity.id
_entity.type
_entity.pdbx_description
1 polymer ?
#
loop_
_entity_poly.entity_id
_entity_poly.type
_entity_poly.pdbx_seq_one_letter_code
_entity_poly.pdbx_strand_id
1 'polypeptide(L)'
;MEQTYLQLLEQRYLPSLFNGLVKAMNAAPPESEEKLAVLRVMRMLEDKSGRNNQVVKQYMAKRWSEKFHGQRDIQAQLMSHLDYALAHTDWHAERQAGDGDAISRWTPYDKPVVSAQKELSKLPVYQRVYQSLKTRALGVLPADLNLRDQVGPTFDQVFTSADDNKLVVPQFITRYGLQSYFVKQRDELVELTAMDSWVLNLTRNVKYSDADRAEIQHQLTEQYISDYTATWRAGMDNLNIRNFESIGQLTGALEQVISGDQPLQRALTVLRDSTQPGVFSEKLSAKEREEALAEPDYQLLTRLGHEFAPENSTLAVQKDKESTMQAVYQQLTELHRYLLAIQNAPVPGKSALKAVQLRLDQNSSDPIFATRQMAKTLPAPLNRWVGRLTD
;
A
#
# COMPACT_ATOMS: atom_id res chain seq x y z
N MET A 1 1.44 -12.07 50.77
CA MET A 1 2.35 -11.73 49.65
C MET A 1 1.57 -11.40 48.38
N GLU A 2 0.60 -12.23 47.98
CA GLU A 2 -0.20 -12.02 46.76
C GLU A 2 -1.00 -10.70 46.76
N GLN A 3 -1.71 -10.37 47.85
CA GLN A 3 -2.45 -9.10 47.97
C GLN A 3 -1.55 -7.86 47.88
N THR A 4 -0.36 -7.90 48.49
CA THR A 4 0.61 -6.79 48.44
C THR A 4 1.16 -6.59 47.01
N TYR A 5 1.37 -7.69 46.28
CA TYR A 5 1.83 -7.63 44.90
C TYR A 5 0.76 -7.05 43.96
N LEU A 6 -0.50 -7.48 44.13
CA LEU A 6 -1.63 -6.94 43.36
C LEU A 6 -1.84 -5.44 43.62
N GLN A 7 -1.72 -4.99 44.88
CA GLN A 7 -1.73 -3.56 45.21
C GLN A 7 -0.61 -2.79 44.50
N LEU A 8 0.61 -3.32 44.43
CA LEU A 8 1.71 -2.65 43.71
C LEU A 8 1.46 -2.60 42.19
N LEU A 9 0.84 -3.64 41.63
CA LEU A 9 0.43 -3.63 40.23
C LEU A 9 -0.58 -2.52 39.95
N GLU A 10 -1.58 -2.36 40.80
CA GLU A 10 -2.62 -1.35 40.63
C GLU A 10 -2.14 0.07 40.95
N GLN A 11 -1.31 0.25 41.96
CA GLN A 11 -0.90 1.59 42.41
C GLN A 11 0.32 2.14 41.66
N ARG A 12 1.13 1.29 41.03
CA ARG A 12 2.37 1.73 40.35
C ARG A 12 2.47 1.24 38.92
N TYR A 13 2.31 -0.07 38.70
CA TYR A 13 2.57 -0.65 37.39
C TYR A 13 1.56 -0.19 36.33
N LEU A 14 0.25 -0.41 36.56
CA LEU A 14 -0.81 0.01 35.65
C LEU A 14 -0.80 1.53 35.41
N PRO A 15 -0.69 2.41 36.43
CA PRO A 15 -0.54 3.85 36.20
C PRO A 15 0.66 4.20 35.32
N SER A 16 1.80 3.52 35.49
CA SER A 16 2.96 3.71 34.62
C SER A 16 2.67 3.33 33.16
N LEU A 17 1.94 2.24 32.93
CA LEU A 17 1.51 1.85 31.58
C LEU A 17 0.55 2.89 30.99
N PHE A 18 -0.49 3.30 31.71
CA PHE A 18 -1.45 4.30 31.26
C PHE A 18 -0.79 5.64 30.96
N ASN A 19 0.15 6.11 31.80
CA ASN A 19 0.93 7.32 31.53
C ASN A 19 1.71 7.22 30.21
N GLY A 20 2.28 6.05 29.92
CA GLY A 20 2.94 5.78 28.65
C GLY A 20 1.96 5.77 27.46
N LEU A 21 0.78 5.18 27.63
CA LEU A 21 -0.25 5.10 26.61
C LEU A 21 -0.84 6.48 26.31
N VAL A 22 -1.14 7.31 27.32
CA VAL A 22 -1.58 8.71 27.11
C VAL A 22 -0.57 9.50 26.30
N LYS A 23 0.73 9.35 26.59
CA LYS A 23 1.79 10.00 25.79
C LYS A 23 1.77 9.54 24.33
N ALA A 24 1.61 8.25 24.08
CA ALA A 24 1.51 7.71 22.72
C ALA A 24 0.24 8.17 22.01
N MET A 25 -0.91 8.18 22.71
CA MET A 25 -2.19 8.65 22.19
C MET A 25 -2.14 10.12 21.77
N ASN A 26 -1.41 10.96 22.54
CA ASN A 26 -1.23 12.37 22.22
C ASN A 26 -0.23 12.62 21.09
N ALA A 27 0.74 11.71 20.88
CA ALA A 27 1.72 11.80 19.81
C ALA A 27 1.19 11.24 18.48
N ALA A 28 0.25 10.30 18.54
CA ALA A 28 -0.35 9.68 17.37
C ALA A 28 -1.09 10.74 16.51
N PRO A 29 -1.01 10.66 15.17
CA PRO A 29 -1.69 11.58 14.29
C PRO A 29 -3.21 11.64 14.57
N PRO A 30 -3.86 12.79 14.35
CA PRO A 30 -5.31 12.89 14.47
C PRO A 30 -6.02 11.85 13.61
N GLU A 31 -7.11 11.29 14.11
CA GLU A 31 -7.98 10.40 13.34
C GLU A 31 -7.25 9.19 12.70
N SER A 32 -6.22 8.67 13.38
CA SER A 32 -5.36 7.58 12.90
C SER A 32 -5.65 6.24 13.55
N GLU A 33 -5.30 5.14 12.87
CA GLU A 33 -5.30 3.81 13.45
C GLU A 33 -4.39 3.76 14.69
N GLU A 34 -3.21 4.38 14.62
CA GLU A 34 -2.26 4.37 15.74
C GLU A 34 -2.89 4.89 17.03
N LYS A 35 -3.65 5.99 16.93
CA LYS A 35 -4.40 6.54 18.07
C LYS A 35 -5.51 5.59 18.53
N LEU A 36 -6.24 4.97 17.60
CA LEU A 36 -7.27 3.98 17.90
C LEU A 36 -6.69 2.72 18.57
N ALA A 37 -5.53 2.23 18.14
CA ALA A 37 -4.83 1.10 18.75
C ALA A 37 -4.41 1.41 20.20
N VAL A 38 -3.87 2.62 20.44
CA VAL A 38 -3.53 3.05 21.80
C VAL A 38 -4.78 3.11 22.68
N LEU A 39 -5.86 3.73 22.19
CA LEU A 39 -7.13 3.82 22.90
C LEU A 39 -7.71 2.43 23.21
N ARG A 40 -7.66 1.51 22.24
CA ARG A 40 -8.09 0.12 22.37
C ARG A 40 -7.35 -0.57 23.50
N VAL A 41 -6.03 -0.44 23.57
CA VAL A 41 -5.22 -1.02 24.65
C VAL A 41 -5.53 -0.39 26.00
N MET A 42 -5.72 0.94 26.06
CA MET A 42 -6.13 1.62 27.29
C MET A 42 -7.48 1.08 27.81
N ARG A 43 -8.48 0.96 26.93
CA ARG A 43 -9.80 0.44 27.27
C ARG A 43 -9.72 -1.02 27.72
N MET A 44 -8.95 -1.86 27.04
CA MET A 44 -8.79 -3.28 27.41
C MET A 44 -8.01 -3.48 28.72
N LEU A 45 -7.09 -2.59 29.07
CA LEU A 45 -6.41 -2.63 30.37
C LEU A 45 -7.36 -2.27 31.52
N GLU A 46 -8.24 -1.31 31.30
CA GLU A 46 -9.17 -0.79 32.30
C GLU A 46 -10.42 -1.68 32.48
N ASP A 47 -11.04 -2.11 31.39
CA ASP A 47 -12.36 -2.75 31.36
C ASP A 47 -12.23 -4.20 30.87
N LYS A 48 -12.52 -5.16 31.77
CA LYS A 48 -12.40 -6.59 31.46
C LYS A 48 -13.47 -7.09 30.46
N SER A 49 -14.59 -6.40 30.31
CA SER A 49 -15.75 -6.88 29.53
C SER A 49 -15.48 -7.01 28.03
N GLY A 50 -14.61 -6.15 27.47
CA GLY A 50 -14.18 -6.19 26.07
C GLY A 50 -12.69 -6.51 25.90
N ARG A 51 -12.05 -7.05 26.94
CA ARG A 51 -10.61 -7.29 26.98
C ARG A 51 -10.21 -8.47 26.08
N ASN A 52 -9.38 -8.18 25.08
CA ASN A 52 -8.61 -9.20 24.38
C ASN A 52 -7.15 -9.16 24.87
N ASN A 53 -6.77 -10.15 25.69
CA ASN A 53 -5.43 -10.21 26.30
C ASN A 53 -4.31 -10.26 25.25
N GLN A 54 -4.53 -10.95 24.12
CA GLN A 54 -3.51 -11.08 23.09
C GLN A 54 -3.21 -9.74 22.42
N VAL A 55 -4.23 -8.94 22.13
CA VAL A 55 -4.08 -7.60 21.54
C VAL A 55 -3.26 -6.69 22.47
N VAL A 56 -3.57 -6.68 23.76
CA VAL A 56 -2.83 -5.87 24.75
C VAL A 56 -1.37 -6.31 24.83
N LYS A 57 -1.12 -7.63 24.96
CA LYS A 57 0.24 -8.18 25.05
C LYS A 57 1.06 -7.89 23.80
N GLN A 58 0.50 -8.07 22.60
CA GLN A 58 1.21 -7.80 21.35
C GLN A 58 1.61 -6.33 21.21
N TYR A 59 0.69 -5.41 21.51
CA TYR A 59 0.98 -3.97 21.48
C TYR A 59 2.10 -3.61 22.47
N MET A 60 1.99 -4.08 23.71
CA MET A 60 2.99 -3.79 24.74
C MET A 60 4.34 -4.43 24.45
N ALA A 61 4.35 -5.65 23.90
CA ALA A 61 5.57 -6.33 23.45
C ALA A 61 6.31 -5.51 22.38
N LYS A 62 5.60 -5.04 21.35
CA LYS A 62 6.18 -4.19 20.29
C LYS A 62 6.81 -2.94 20.90
N ARG A 63 6.03 -2.23 21.73
CA ARG A 63 6.47 -1.00 22.41
C ARG A 63 7.72 -1.22 23.29
N TRP A 64 7.79 -2.32 24.02
CA TRP A 64 8.94 -2.63 24.86
C TRP A 64 10.14 -3.12 24.08
N SER A 65 9.94 -3.83 22.97
CA SER A 65 11.03 -4.22 22.06
C SER A 65 11.76 -2.99 21.49
N GLU A 66 11.00 -1.97 21.11
CA GLU A 66 11.54 -0.69 20.62
C GLU A 66 12.27 0.08 21.72
N LYS A 67 11.69 0.15 22.93
CA LYS A 67 12.24 0.96 24.03
C LYS A 67 13.39 0.28 24.78
N PHE A 68 13.34 -1.03 24.95
CA PHE A 68 14.29 -1.82 25.74
C PHE A 68 15.04 -2.82 24.83
N HIS A 69 15.50 -2.33 23.68
CA HIS A 69 16.19 -3.14 22.68
C HIS A 69 17.37 -3.91 23.30
N GLY A 70 17.45 -5.21 23.04
CA GLY A 70 18.48 -6.10 23.60
C GLY A 70 18.28 -6.52 25.07
N GLN A 71 17.34 -5.94 25.81
CA GLN A 71 17.11 -6.21 27.24
C GLN A 71 16.01 -7.25 27.45
N ARG A 72 16.26 -8.49 27.03
CA ARG A 72 15.26 -9.58 27.02
C ARG A 72 14.65 -9.87 28.40
N ASP A 73 15.45 -9.86 29.45
CA ASP A 73 14.98 -10.15 30.82
C ASP A 73 13.97 -9.11 31.31
N ILE A 74 14.21 -7.83 31.01
CA ILE A 74 13.30 -6.75 31.37
C ILE A 74 11.99 -6.87 30.58
N GLN A 75 12.07 -7.17 29.28
CA GLN A 75 10.87 -7.38 28.46
C GLN A 75 10.04 -8.57 28.99
N ALA A 76 10.69 -9.67 29.39
CA ALA A 76 10.02 -10.84 29.96
C ALA A 76 9.36 -10.53 31.31
N GLN A 77 10.03 -9.78 32.20
CA GLN A 77 9.47 -9.36 33.49
C GLN A 77 8.25 -8.44 33.31
N LEU A 78 8.35 -7.43 32.44
CA LEU A 78 7.23 -6.54 32.12
C LEU A 78 6.03 -7.34 31.56
N MET A 79 6.28 -8.32 30.69
CA MET A 79 5.23 -9.19 30.18
C MET A 79 4.59 -10.03 31.29
N SER A 80 5.38 -10.59 32.21
CA SER A 80 4.85 -11.36 33.35
C SER A 80 3.95 -10.51 34.26
N HIS A 81 4.35 -9.26 34.53
CA HIS A 81 3.53 -8.32 35.30
C HIS A 81 2.23 -7.94 34.58
N LEU A 82 2.30 -7.73 33.26
CA LEU A 82 1.12 -7.46 32.44
C LEU A 82 0.16 -8.65 32.41
N ASP A 83 0.68 -9.87 32.25
CA ASP A 83 -0.10 -11.10 32.26
C ASP A 83 -0.87 -11.25 33.57
N TYR A 84 -0.19 -11.02 34.69
CA TYR A 84 -0.84 -11.09 35.99
C TYR A 84 -1.89 -9.99 36.18
N ALA A 85 -1.60 -8.74 35.78
CA ALA A 85 -2.57 -7.65 35.85
C ALA A 85 -3.83 -7.95 35.00
N LEU A 86 -3.65 -8.38 33.74
CA LEU A 86 -4.76 -8.73 32.85
C LEU A 86 -5.64 -9.87 33.38
N ALA A 87 -5.09 -10.78 34.18
CA ALA A 87 -5.85 -11.87 34.79
C ALA A 87 -6.67 -11.40 36.01
N HIS A 88 -6.16 -10.44 36.79
CA HIS A 88 -6.66 -10.16 38.13
C HIS A 88 -7.32 -8.79 38.34
N THR A 89 -7.17 -7.82 37.43
CA THR A 89 -7.71 -6.45 37.63
C THR A 89 -8.93 -6.15 36.75
N ASP A 90 -9.87 -5.38 37.28
CA ASP A 90 -11.01 -4.83 36.54
C ASP A 90 -11.42 -3.46 37.11
N TRP A 91 -10.61 -2.44 36.80
CA TRP A 91 -10.83 -1.08 37.29
C TRP A 91 -12.18 -0.51 36.82
N HIS A 92 -12.70 -0.96 35.67
CA HIS A 92 -14.04 -0.56 35.26
C HIS A 92 -15.10 -1.08 36.23
N ALA A 93 -15.13 -2.39 36.49
CA ALA A 93 -16.10 -2.99 37.40
C ALA A 93 -15.98 -2.45 38.84
N GLU A 94 -14.76 -2.26 39.34
CA GLU A 94 -14.49 -1.65 40.65
C GLU A 94 -15.09 -0.24 40.76
N ARG A 95 -14.88 0.60 39.73
CA ARG A 95 -15.47 1.95 39.68
C ARG A 95 -17.00 1.91 39.60
N GLN A 96 -17.57 0.99 38.83
CA GLN A 96 -19.03 0.81 38.76
C GLN A 96 -19.61 0.35 40.11
N ALA A 97 -18.85 -0.41 40.90
CA ALA A 97 -19.20 -0.80 42.27
C ALA A 97 -19.00 0.32 43.31
N GLY A 98 -18.46 1.49 42.91
CA GLY A 98 -18.24 2.63 43.79
C GLY A 98 -16.93 2.60 44.58
N ASP A 99 -15.94 1.80 44.16
CA ASP A 99 -14.61 1.77 44.78
C ASP A 99 -13.90 3.13 44.61
N GLY A 100 -13.68 3.84 45.72
CA GLY A 100 -13.07 5.17 45.72
C GLY A 100 -11.62 5.20 45.25
N ASP A 101 -10.86 4.13 45.53
CA ASP A 101 -9.46 4.05 45.12
C ASP A 101 -9.36 3.81 43.61
N ALA A 102 -10.21 2.94 43.04
CA ALA A 102 -10.29 2.72 41.60
C ALA A 102 -10.73 3.99 40.84
N ILE A 103 -11.68 4.75 41.40
CA ILE A 103 -12.10 6.06 40.85
C ILE A 103 -10.93 7.03 40.84
N SER A 104 -10.20 7.13 41.96
CA SER A 104 -9.04 8.02 42.09
C SER A 104 -7.93 7.65 41.09
N ARG A 105 -7.60 6.35 40.98
CA ARG A 105 -6.60 5.83 40.01
C ARG A 105 -6.95 6.15 38.57
N TRP A 106 -8.22 6.09 38.18
CA TRP A 106 -8.66 6.35 36.80
C TRP A 106 -8.80 7.84 36.45
N THR A 107 -9.03 8.69 37.44
CA THR A 107 -9.31 10.14 37.24
C THR A 107 -8.33 10.85 36.27
N PRO A 108 -7.01 10.60 36.30
CA PRO A 108 -6.08 11.24 35.35
C PRO A 108 -6.27 10.83 33.88
N TYR A 109 -6.89 9.67 33.62
CA TYR A 109 -7.00 9.05 32.30
C TYR A 109 -8.36 9.24 31.64
N ASP A 110 -9.38 9.59 32.42
CA ASP A 110 -10.76 9.77 31.96
C ASP A 110 -10.86 10.79 30.81
N LYS A 111 -10.37 12.02 31.03
CA LYS A 111 -10.39 13.08 30.00
C LYS A 111 -9.67 12.68 28.71
N PRO A 112 -8.39 12.22 28.75
CA PRO A 112 -7.70 11.77 27.54
C PRO A 112 -8.48 10.71 26.76
N VAL A 113 -9.03 9.70 27.45
CA VAL A 113 -9.80 8.62 26.83
C VAL A 113 -11.07 9.16 26.17
N VAL A 114 -11.87 9.95 26.89
CA VAL A 114 -13.11 10.53 26.34
C VAL A 114 -12.83 11.47 25.16
N SER A 115 -11.75 12.25 25.22
CA SER A 115 -11.34 13.10 24.10
C SER A 115 -10.97 12.29 22.86
N ALA A 116 -10.18 11.22 23.03
CA ALA A 116 -9.81 10.33 21.93
C ALA A 116 -11.02 9.58 21.35
N GLN A 117 -11.94 9.11 22.21
CA GLN A 117 -13.20 8.49 21.77
C GLN A 117 -14.02 9.45 20.91
N LYS A 118 -14.21 10.70 21.36
CA LYS A 118 -14.94 11.74 20.63
C LYS A 118 -14.27 12.12 19.31
N GLU A 119 -12.95 12.14 19.28
CA GLU A 119 -12.18 12.41 18.06
C GLU A 119 -12.37 11.28 17.04
N LEU A 120 -12.07 10.04 17.44
CA LEU A 120 -12.09 8.87 16.57
C LEU A 120 -13.51 8.45 16.16
N SER A 121 -14.54 8.82 16.94
CA SER A 121 -15.94 8.61 16.57
C SER A 121 -16.40 9.48 15.40
N LYS A 122 -15.66 10.54 15.04
CA LYS A 122 -15.99 11.38 13.88
C LYS A 122 -15.77 10.66 12.55
N LEU A 123 -14.84 9.71 12.53
CA LEU A 123 -14.60 8.90 11.35
C LEU A 123 -15.80 7.98 11.08
N PRO A 124 -16.23 7.82 9.83
CA PRO A 124 -17.12 6.73 9.45
C PRO A 124 -16.54 5.37 9.85
N VAL A 125 -17.43 4.42 10.17
CA VAL A 125 -17.04 3.05 10.58
C VAL A 125 -16.13 2.39 9.55
N TYR A 126 -16.49 2.48 8.26
CA TYR A 126 -15.71 1.86 7.17
C TYR A 126 -14.28 2.41 7.09
N GLN A 127 -14.06 3.70 7.38
CA GLN A 127 -12.72 4.30 7.36
C GLN A 127 -11.84 3.76 8.49
N ARG A 128 -12.39 3.62 9.70
CA ARG A 128 -11.65 3.01 10.82
C ARG A 128 -11.32 1.55 10.56
N VAL A 129 -12.26 0.80 10.00
CA VAL A 129 -12.02 -0.59 9.59
C VAL A 129 -10.94 -0.64 8.52
N TYR A 130 -11.03 0.19 7.48
CA TYR A 130 -10.04 0.25 6.40
C TYR A 130 -8.63 0.51 6.94
N GLN A 131 -8.49 1.52 7.80
CA GLN A 131 -7.21 1.84 8.46
C GLN A 131 -6.69 0.67 9.31
N SER A 132 -7.58 -0.03 10.01
CA SER A 132 -7.23 -1.22 10.80
C SER A 132 -6.74 -2.38 9.93
N LEU A 133 -7.42 -2.65 8.81
CA LEU A 133 -7.01 -3.67 7.84
C LEU A 133 -5.65 -3.35 7.24
N LYS A 134 -5.45 -2.10 6.79
CA LYS A 134 -4.17 -1.64 6.23
C LYS A 134 -3.02 -1.78 7.23
N THR A 135 -3.25 -1.46 8.51
CA THR A 135 -2.23 -1.57 9.55
C THR A 135 -1.91 -3.02 9.92
N ARG A 136 -2.93 -3.88 10.03
CA ARG A 136 -2.73 -5.31 10.28
C ARG A 136 -2.02 -6.02 9.14
N ALA A 137 -2.30 -5.61 7.89
CA ALA A 137 -1.66 -6.14 6.71
C ALA A 137 -0.12 -6.07 6.80
N LEU A 138 0.44 -5.00 7.37
CA LEU A 138 1.89 -4.82 7.56
C LEU A 138 2.55 -5.92 8.43
N GLY A 139 1.78 -6.59 9.29
CA GLY A 139 2.28 -7.64 10.18
C GLY A 139 2.11 -9.07 9.63
N VAL A 140 1.33 -9.25 8.56
CA VAL A 140 0.98 -10.58 8.02
C VAL A 140 1.37 -10.77 6.56
N LEU A 141 1.38 -9.68 5.78
CA LEU A 141 1.84 -9.71 4.40
C LEU A 141 3.37 -9.65 4.34
N PRO A 142 3.98 -10.19 3.27
CA PRO A 142 5.41 -10.01 3.02
C PRO A 142 5.74 -8.54 2.75
N ALA A 143 7.04 -8.27 2.57
CA ALA A 143 7.55 -6.94 2.27
C ALA A 143 6.89 -6.31 1.03
N ASP A 144 6.85 -4.99 1.03
CA ASP A 144 6.25 -4.18 -0.03
C ASP A 144 6.97 -4.37 -1.38
N LEU A 145 6.23 -4.18 -2.47
CA LEU A 145 6.73 -4.30 -3.83
C LEU A 145 7.47 -3.02 -4.22
N ASN A 146 8.73 -3.14 -4.67
CA ASN A 146 9.49 -2.02 -5.20
C ASN A 146 9.53 -2.06 -6.73
N LEU A 147 8.93 -1.06 -7.40
CA LEU A 147 8.90 -0.96 -8.86
C LEU A 147 10.30 -0.92 -9.47
N ARG A 148 11.29 -0.35 -8.77
CA ARG A 148 12.69 -0.32 -9.21
C ARG A 148 13.24 -1.74 -9.37
N ASP A 149 13.03 -2.56 -8.35
CA ASP A 149 13.50 -3.95 -8.31
C ASP A 149 12.77 -4.82 -9.34
N GLN A 150 11.47 -4.55 -9.54
CA GLN A 150 10.67 -5.26 -10.55
C GLN A 150 11.05 -4.91 -11.99
N VAL A 151 11.49 -3.67 -12.25
CA VAL A 151 12.07 -3.29 -13.54
C VAL A 151 13.43 -3.96 -13.75
N GLY A 152 14.24 -4.04 -12.69
CA GLY A 152 15.48 -4.82 -12.67
C GLY A 152 16.75 -3.97 -12.76
N PRO A 153 17.92 -4.60 -12.98
CA PRO A 153 19.23 -3.99 -12.72
C PRO A 153 19.60 -2.84 -13.66
N THR A 154 18.94 -2.74 -14.81
CA THR A 154 19.13 -1.66 -15.79
C THR A 154 18.24 -0.44 -15.52
N PHE A 155 17.47 -0.42 -14.42
CA PHE A 155 16.61 0.69 -14.06
C PHE A 155 17.34 2.04 -14.18
N ASP A 156 18.50 2.17 -13.55
CA ASP A 156 19.26 3.43 -13.52
C ASP A 156 19.84 3.84 -14.87
N GLN A 157 19.88 2.94 -15.84
CA GLN A 157 20.33 3.27 -17.20
C GLN A 157 19.22 3.93 -18.01
N VAL A 158 17.95 3.79 -17.61
CA VAL A 158 16.79 4.24 -18.40
C VAL A 158 15.88 5.18 -17.62
N PHE A 159 15.57 4.83 -16.38
CA PHE A 159 14.64 5.56 -15.52
C PHE A 159 15.37 6.39 -14.46
N THR A 160 14.65 7.40 -13.99
CA THR A 160 14.88 8.16 -12.77
C THR A 160 13.55 8.33 -12.07
N SER A 161 13.61 8.58 -10.76
CA SER A 161 12.44 8.89 -9.93
C SER A 161 12.65 10.23 -9.23
N ALA A 162 11.57 10.98 -9.04
CA ALA A 162 11.60 12.21 -8.25
C ALA A 162 11.41 11.94 -6.75
N ASP A 163 10.76 10.83 -6.40
CA ASP A 163 10.46 10.42 -5.03
C ASP A 163 10.45 8.89 -4.96
N ASP A 164 11.55 8.30 -4.49
CA ASP A 164 11.70 6.85 -4.42
C ASP A 164 10.65 6.17 -3.53
N ASN A 165 10.03 6.90 -2.58
CA ASN A 165 8.96 6.33 -1.74
C ASN A 165 7.73 5.96 -2.57
N LYS A 166 7.46 6.65 -3.68
CA LYS A 166 6.35 6.33 -4.59
C LYS A 166 6.64 5.10 -5.46
N LEU A 167 7.89 4.64 -5.51
CA LEU A 167 8.22 3.36 -6.17
C LEU A 167 7.91 2.15 -5.27
N VAL A 168 7.68 2.37 -3.99
CA VAL A 168 7.30 1.33 -3.03
C VAL A 168 5.78 1.24 -2.95
N VAL A 169 5.24 0.15 -3.50
CA VAL A 169 3.81 -0.16 -3.46
C VAL A 169 3.56 -1.09 -2.27
N PRO A 170 2.76 -0.66 -1.27
CA PRO A 170 2.42 -1.50 -0.13
C PRO A 170 1.87 -2.85 -0.57
N GLN A 171 2.31 -3.95 0.05
CA GLN A 171 1.87 -5.29 -0.36
C GLN A 171 0.34 -5.45 -0.26
N PHE A 172 -0.30 -4.73 0.68
CA PHE A 172 -1.75 -4.62 0.82
C PHE A 172 -2.46 -4.16 -0.46
N ILE A 173 -1.79 -3.40 -1.31
CA ILE A 173 -2.28 -2.77 -2.55
C ILE A 173 -1.69 -3.47 -3.80
N THR A 174 -1.36 -4.75 -3.69
CA THR A 174 -0.94 -5.59 -4.82
C THR A 174 -1.98 -6.65 -5.11
N ARG A 175 -1.87 -7.34 -6.26
CA ARG A 175 -2.72 -8.51 -6.56
C ARG A 175 -2.65 -9.53 -5.42
N TYR A 176 -1.45 -9.79 -4.88
CA TYR A 176 -1.28 -10.71 -3.76
C TYR A 176 -2.01 -10.22 -2.51
N GLY A 177 -1.87 -8.95 -2.12
CA GLY A 177 -2.59 -8.38 -0.97
C GLY A 177 -4.11 -8.44 -1.14
N LEU A 178 -4.60 -8.16 -2.35
CA LEU A 178 -6.01 -8.26 -2.70
C LEU A 178 -6.55 -9.67 -2.48
N GLN A 179 -5.90 -10.67 -3.10
CA GLN A 179 -6.35 -12.06 -3.12
C GLN A 179 -6.10 -12.80 -1.80
N SER A 180 -4.93 -12.60 -1.22
CA SER A 180 -4.49 -13.38 -0.05
C SER A 180 -4.97 -12.79 1.28
N TYR A 181 -5.30 -11.51 1.30
CA TYR A 181 -5.69 -10.77 2.51
C TYR A 181 -7.05 -10.07 2.34
N PHE A 182 -7.14 -8.98 1.57
CA PHE A 182 -8.33 -8.10 1.58
C PHE A 182 -9.65 -8.85 1.34
N VAL A 183 -9.72 -9.69 0.30
CA VAL A 183 -10.93 -10.46 -0.03
C VAL A 183 -11.32 -11.46 1.08
N LYS A 184 -10.34 -11.98 1.84
CA LYS A 184 -10.59 -12.92 2.93
C LYS A 184 -11.09 -12.25 4.20
N GLN A 185 -10.93 -10.94 4.33
CA GLN A 185 -11.31 -10.17 5.53
C GLN A 185 -12.78 -9.73 5.53
N ARG A 186 -13.55 -10.06 4.47
CA ARG A 186 -14.96 -9.66 4.33
C ARG A 186 -15.82 -10.12 5.51
N ASP A 187 -15.57 -11.33 6.02
CA ASP A 187 -16.32 -11.88 7.15
C ASP A 187 -15.84 -11.38 8.51
N GLU A 188 -14.58 -10.92 8.61
CA GLU A 188 -13.98 -10.36 9.84
C GLU A 188 -14.47 -8.94 10.15
N LEU A 189 -15.17 -8.29 9.21
CA LEU A 189 -15.76 -6.96 9.37
C LEU A 189 -16.67 -6.89 10.60
N VAL A 190 -17.41 -7.96 10.90
CA VAL A 190 -18.33 -8.02 12.04
C VAL A 190 -17.59 -7.89 13.38
N GLU A 191 -16.46 -8.57 13.52
CA GLU A 191 -15.66 -8.55 14.75
C GLU A 191 -14.96 -7.21 14.94
N LEU A 192 -14.38 -6.68 13.85
CA LEU A 192 -13.70 -5.39 13.85
C LEU A 192 -14.61 -4.23 14.27
N THR A 193 -15.81 -4.17 13.67
CA THR A 193 -16.78 -3.09 13.93
C THR A 193 -17.37 -3.16 15.34
N ALA A 194 -17.60 -4.36 15.88
CA ALA A 194 -18.09 -4.55 17.24
C ALA A 194 -17.05 -4.11 18.27
N MET A 195 -15.79 -4.52 18.09
CA MET A 195 -14.70 -4.14 19.00
C MET A 195 -14.49 -2.62 19.01
N ASP A 196 -14.42 -1.98 17.85
CA ASP A 196 -14.20 -0.54 17.76
C ASP A 196 -15.37 0.26 18.38
N SER A 197 -16.61 -0.21 18.22
CA SER A 197 -17.77 0.44 18.85
C SER A 197 -17.69 0.42 20.38
N TRP A 198 -17.23 -0.71 20.95
CA TRP A 198 -16.98 -0.82 22.39
C TRP A 198 -15.82 0.07 22.87
N VAL A 199 -14.71 0.10 22.11
CA VAL A 199 -13.55 0.97 22.42
C VAL A 199 -13.96 2.43 22.43
N LEU A 200 -14.78 2.85 21.47
CA LEU A 200 -15.23 4.23 21.31
C LEU A 200 -16.38 4.63 22.23
N ASN A 201 -16.87 3.71 23.08
CA ASN A 201 -18.03 3.92 23.94
C ASN A 201 -19.26 4.43 23.16
N LEU A 202 -19.41 3.97 21.92
CA LEU A 202 -20.59 4.19 21.11
C LEU A 202 -21.63 3.18 21.59
N THR A 203 -22.57 3.66 22.40
CA THR A 203 -23.58 2.91 23.16
C THR A 203 -24.00 1.53 22.62
N ARG A 204 -23.90 0.53 23.51
CA ARG A 204 -24.66 -0.74 23.63
C ARG A 204 -25.45 -1.21 22.38
N ASN A 205 -25.01 -2.34 21.81
CA ASN A 205 -25.77 -3.17 20.87
C ASN A 205 -26.25 -2.47 19.59
N VAL A 206 -25.37 -1.80 18.86
CA VAL A 206 -25.60 -1.63 17.42
C VAL A 206 -25.35 -2.99 16.76
N LYS A 207 -26.34 -3.88 16.82
CA LYS A 207 -26.41 -5.00 15.88
C LYS A 207 -26.66 -4.36 14.52
N TYR A 208 -25.58 -4.08 13.78
CA TYR A 208 -25.69 -3.65 12.39
C TYR A 208 -26.60 -4.61 11.65
N SER A 209 -27.62 -4.06 10.97
CA SER A 209 -28.47 -4.85 10.10
C SER A 209 -27.64 -5.41 8.96
N ASP A 210 -28.14 -6.44 8.28
CA ASP A 210 -27.45 -6.99 7.10
C ASP A 210 -27.28 -5.92 6.01
N ALA A 211 -28.23 -4.98 5.90
CA ALA A 211 -28.15 -3.84 5.01
C ALA A 211 -27.01 -2.87 5.39
N ASP A 212 -26.87 -2.53 6.67
CA ASP A 212 -25.77 -1.67 7.14
C ASP A 212 -24.41 -2.33 6.89
N ARG A 213 -24.32 -3.65 7.11
CA ARG A 213 -23.09 -4.41 6.86
C ARG A 213 -22.73 -4.42 5.38
N ALA A 214 -23.72 -4.63 4.51
CA ALA A 214 -23.52 -4.57 3.07
C ALA A 214 -23.03 -3.18 2.63
N GLU A 215 -23.60 -2.11 3.18
CA GLU A 215 -23.16 -0.75 2.88
C GLU A 215 -21.74 -0.46 3.38
N ILE A 216 -21.40 -0.86 4.61
CA ILE A 216 -20.03 -0.71 5.14
C ILE A 216 -19.04 -1.48 4.25
N GLN A 217 -19.38 -2.70 3.83
CA GLN A 217 -18.54 -3.52 2.96
C GLN A 217 -18.39 -2.87 1.57
N HIS A 218 -19.45 -2.28 1.03
CA HIS A 218 -19.40 -1.54 -0.23
C HIS A 218 -18.45 -0.35 -0.12
N GLN A 219 -18.63 0.53 0.88
CA GLN A 219 -17.76 1.68 1.11
C GLN A 219 -16.30 1.29 1.34
N LEU A 220 -16.05 0.19 2.07
CA LEU A 220 -14.73 -0.36 2.28
C LEU A 220 -14.06 -0.79 0.96
N THR A 221 -14.84 -1.42 0.09
CA THR A 221 -14.39 -1.87 -1.24
C THR A 221 -14.08 -0.69 -2.15
N GLU A 222 -14.93 0.34 -2.15
CA GLU A 222 -14.69 1.56 -2.92
C GLU A 222 -13.43 2.31 -2.44
N GLN A 223 -13.25 2.43 -1.11
CA GLN A 223 -12.02 3.01 -0.56
C GLN A 223 -10.79 2.20 -0.97
N TYR A 224 -10.87 0.86 -0.90
CA TYR A 224 -9.75 -0.01 -1.28
C TYR A 224 -9.37 0.16 -2.75
N ILE A 225 -10.34 0.16 -3.67
CA ILE A 225 -10.10 0.38 -5.11
C ILE A 225 -9.53 1.78 -5.35
N SER A 226 -10.04 2.81 -4.65
CA SER A 226 -9.54 4.17 -4.77
C SER A 226 -8.06 4.28 -4.37
N ASP A 227 -7.70 3.78 -3.19
CA ASP A 227 -6.32 3.72 -2.71
C ASP A 227 -5.44 2.89 -3.66
N TYR A 228 -5.97 1.78 -4.19
CA TYR A 228 -5.26 0.91 -5.13
C TYR A 228 -4.89 1.66 -6.40
N THR A 229 -5.88 2.27 -7.03
CA THR A 229 -5.71 3.03 -8.26
C THR A 229 -4.79 4.23 -8.06
N ALA A 230 -4.96 4.98 -6.97
CA ALA A 230 -4.13 6.15 -6.66
C ALA A 230 -2.65 5.76 -6.43
N THR A 231 -2.39 4.68 -5.70
CA THR A 231 -1.03 4.21 -5.42
C THR A 231 -0.30 3.79 -6.69
N TRP A 232 -0.94 2.98 -7.53
CA TRP A 232 -0.34 2.51 -8.78
C TRP A 232 -0.14 3.64 -9.80
N ARG A 233 -1.12 4.56 -9.95
CA ARG A 233 -0.94 5.74 -10.80
C ARG A 233 0.22 6.60 -10.31
N ALA A 234 0.31 6.87 -9.00
CA ALA A 234 1.41 7.65 -8.43
C ALA A 234 2.78 6.99 -8.66
N GLY A 235 2.87 5.66 -8.54
CA GLY A 235 4.11 4.93 -8.81
C GLY A 235 4.52 4.97 -10.28
N MET A 236 3.59 4.69 -11.19
CA MET A 236 3.84 4.75 -12.63
C MET A 236 4.14 6.17 -13.11
N ASP A 237 3.49 7.18 -12.50
CA ASP A 237 3.72 8.57 -12.85
C ASP A 237 5.10 9.09 -12.43
N ASN A 238 5.64 8.48 -11.39
CA ASN A 238 6.93 8.84 -10.81
C ASN A 238 8.11 8.20 -11.56
N LEU A 239 7.86 7.23 -12.44
CA LEU A 239 8.84 6.68 -13.38
C LEU A 239 9.05 7.64 -14.55
N ASN A 240 10.24 8.23 -14.64
CA ASN A 240 10.59 9.18 -15.69
C ASN A 240 11.84 8.72 -16.44
N ILE A 241 11.91 8.95 -17.75
CA ILE A 241 13.14 8.67 -18.49
C ILE A 241 14.20 9.67 -18.05
N ARG A 242 15.39 9.16 -17.74
CA ARG A 242 16.51 9.98 -17.31
C ARG A 242 16.95 10.95 -18.41
N ASN A 243 17.66 12.01 -18.01
CA ASN A 243 18.34 12.86 -18.96
C ASN A 243 19.63 12.18 -19.46
N PHE A 244 19.93 12.37 -20.74
CA PHE A 244 21.14 11.85 -21.38
C PHE A 244 22.02 13.02 -21.84
N GLU A 245 23.28 13.01 -21.45
CA GLU A 245 24.24 14.09 -21.76
C GLU A 245 24.99 13.84 -23.07
N SER A 246 24.88 12.63 -23.64
CA SER A 246 25.53 12.28 -24.90
C SER A 246 24.73 11.26 -25.69
N ILE A 247 24.96 11.24 -27.01
CA ILE A 247 24.39 10.21 -27.91
C ILE A 247 24.75 8.81 -27.41
N GLY A 248 25.97 8.60 -26.89
CA GLY A 248 26.40 7.30 -26.37
C GLY A 248 25.61 6.82 -25.15
N GLN A 249 25.23 7.73 -24.24
CA GLN A 249 24.37 7.38 -23.11
C GLN A 249 22.95 7.03 -23.59
N LEU A 250 22.41 7.80 -24.54
CA LEU A 250 21.08 7.55 -25.11
C LEU A 250 21.03 6.24 -25.90
N THR A 251 22.04 5.94 -26.74
CA THR A 251 22.09 4.67 -27.49
C THR A 251 22.23 3.48 -26.56
N GLY A 252 23.06 3.56 -25.51
CA GLY A 252 23.14 2.52 -24.49
C GLY A 252 21.82 2.29 -23.75
N ALA A 253 21.08 3.35 -23.42
CA ALA A 253 19.77 3.24 -22.81
C ALA A 253 18.73 2.63 -23.77
N LEU A 254 18.73 3.05 -25.04
CA LEU A 254 17.87 2.48 -26.08
C LEU A 254 18.15 0.99 -26.28
N GLU A 255 19.41 0.55 -26.24
CA GLU A 255 19.80 -0.87 -26.30
C GLU A 255 19.17 -1.68 -25.16
N GLN A 256 19.16 -1.14 -23.93
CA GLN A 256 18.46 -1.78 -22.82
C GLN A 256 16.95 -1.83 -23.03
N VAL A 257 16.36 -0.78 -23.60
CA VAL A 257 14.92 -0.70 -23.87
C VAL A 257 14.47 -1.70 -24.94
N ILE A 258 15.24 -1.88 -26.02
CA ILE A 258 14.81 -2.69 -27.18
C ILE A 258 15.23 -4.16 -27.09
N SER A 259 16.43 -4.46 -26.58
CA SER A 259 17.03 -5.80 -26.64
C SER A 259 17.60 -6.32 -25.33
N GLY A 260 17.90 -5.44 -24.37
CA GLY A 260 18.38 -5.83 -23.05
C GLY A 260 17.24 -6.26 -22.12
N ASP A 261 17.20 -5.64 -20.94
CA ASP A 261 16.21 -5.96 -19.91
C ASP A 261 14.78 -5.48 -20.22
N GLN A 262 14.58 -4.66 -21.25
CA GLN A 262 13.27 -4.14 -21.65
C GLN A 262 12.51 -3.45 -20.50
N PRO A 263 13.13 -2.46 -19.81
CA PRO A 263 12.58 -1.85 -18.60
C PRO A 263 11.19 -1.23 -18.77
N LEU A 264 10.86 -0.69 -19.95
CA LEU A 264 9.52 -0.15 -20.24
C LEU A 264 8.44 -1.24 -20.20
N GLN A 265 8.69 -2.37 -20.86
CA GLN A 265 7.77 -3.50 -20.87
C GLN A 265 7.67 -4.14 -19.49
N ARG A 266 8.77 -4.25 -18.74
CA ARG A 266 8.75 -4.77 -17.37
C ARG A 266 7.87 -3.91 -16.46
N ALA A 267 8.04 -2.59 -16.47
CA ALA A 267 7.20 -1.68 -15.67
C ALA A 267 5.70 -1.85 -15.99
N LEU A 268 5.33 -1.88 -17.28
CA LEU A 268 3.94 -2.08 -17.70
C LEU A 268 3.42 -3.49 -17.36
N THR A 269 4.29 -4.50 -17.40
CA THR A 269 3.93 -5.89 -17.06
C THR A 269 3.59 -5.99 -15.57
N VAL A 270 4.37 -5.36 -14.70
CA VAL A 270 4.14 -5.33 -13.26
C VAL A 270 2.81 -4.65 -12.93
N LEU A 271 2.49 -3.54 -13.61
CA LEU A 271 1.18 -2.88 -13.50
C LEU A 271 0.06 -3.80 -13.96
N ARG A 272 0.18 -4.42 -15.14
CA ARG A 272 -0.84 -5.33 -15.70
C ARG A 272 -1.08 -6.52 -14.79
N ASP A 273 0.00 -7.15 -14.32
CA ASP A 273 -0.05 -8.32 -13.45
C ASP A 273 -0.55 -7.95 -12.04
N SER A 274 -0.63 -6.67 -11.70
CA SER A 274 -1.24 -6.20 -10.46
C SER A 274 -2.69 -5.75 -10.66
N THR A 275 -3.11 -5.38 -11.86
CA THR A 275 -4.40 -4.69 -12.09
C THR A 275 -5.40 -5.47 -12.91
N GLN A 276 -4.97 -6.46 -13.71
CA GLN A 276 -5.88 -7.26 -14.53
C GLN A 276 -6.32 -8.56 -13.84
N PRO A 277 -7.49 -9.12 -14.21
CA PRO A 277 -7.83 -10.48 -13.84
C PRO A 277 -6.96 -11.49 -14.59
N GLY A 278 -6.78 -12.68 -14.01
CA GLY A 278 -6.14 -13.80 -14.70
C GLY A 278 -6.98 -14.32 -15.87
N VAL A 279 -6.32 -14.91 -16.87
CA VAL A 279 -7.03 -15.58 -17.97
C VAL A 279 -7.37 -17.01 -17.55
N PHE A 280 -8.63 -17.38 -17.68
CA PHE A 280 -9.09 -18.74 -17.43
C PHE A 280 -8.60 -19.71 -18.51
N SER A 281 -8.26 -20.94 -18.07
CA SER A 281 -7.94 -22.04 -18.99
C SER A 281 -9.13 -22.35 -19.90
N GLU A 282 -8.87 -22.55 -21.19
CA GLU A 282 -9.89 -22.99 -22.17
C GLU A 282 -10.50 -24.37 -21.84
N LYS A 283 -9.87 -25.11 -20.91
CA LYS A 283 -10.33 -26.43 -20.46
C LYS A 283 -11.39 -26.39 -19.36
N LEU A 284 -11.65 -25.21 -18.77
CA LEU A 284 -12.69 -25.07 -17.74
C LEU A 284 -14.07 -25.30 -18.37
N SER A 285 -14.91 -26.05 -17.67
CA SER A 285 -16.32 -26.16 -18.04
C SER A 285 -17.03 -24.81 -17.92
N ALA A 286 -18.17 -24.66 -18.60
CA ALA A 286 -18.97 -23.44 -18.53
C ALA A 286 -19.36 -23.06 -17.08
N LYS A 287 -19.67 -24.07 -16.26
CA LYS A 287 -20.03 -23.89 -14.86
C LYS A 287 -18.85 -23.42 -14.01
N GLU A 288 -17.70 -24.08 -14.10
CA GLU A 288 -16.50 -23.68 -13.35
C GLU A 288 -16.04 -22.26 -13.75
N ARG A 289 -16.23 -21.89 -15.01
CA ARG A 289 -15.94 -20.53 -15.49
C ARG A 289 -16.90 -19.51 -14.91
N GLU A 290 -18.19 -19.81 -14.83
CA GLU A 290 -19.19 -18.94 -14.20
C GLU A 290 -18.90 -18.73 -12.72
N GLU A 291 -18.57 -19.80 -12.00
CA GLU A 291 -18.16 -19.75 -10.59
C GLU A 291 -16.91 -18.88 -10.41
N ALA A 292 -15.88 -19.07 -11.24
CA ALA A 292 -14.66 -18.28 -11.17
C ALA A 292 -14.84 -16.80 -11.53
N LEU A 293 -15.80 -16.47 -12.42
CA LEU A 293 -16.19 -15.08 -12.73
C LEU A 293 -16.94 -14.42 -11.56
N ALA A 294 -17.62 -15.21 -10.73
CA ALA A 294 -18.37 -14.74 -9.58
C ALA A 294 -17.47 -14.51 -8.34
N GLU A 295 -16.23 -15.01 -8.35
CA GLU A 295 -15.29 -14.83 -7.25
C GLU A 295 -15.00 -13.33 -6.99
N PRO A 296 -14.98 -12.89 -5.71
CA PRO A 296 -14.83 -11.46 -5.41
C PRO A 296 -13.50 -10.88 -5.89
N ASP A 297 -12.41 -11.66 -5.83
CA ASP A 297 -11.11 -11.19 -6.28
C ASP A 297 -11.06 -10.97 -7.79
N TYR A 298 -11.67 -11.86 -8.57
CA TYR A 298 -11.82 -11.70 -10.01
C TYR A 298 -12.66 -10.46 -10.37
N GLN A 299 -13.76 -10.22 -9.67
CA GLN A 299 -14.60 -9.03 -9.88
C GLN A 299 -13.84 -7.74 -9.58
N LEU A 300 -13.08 -7.69 -8.48
CA LEU A 300 -12.28 -6.53 -8.12
C LEU A 300 -11.14 -6.29 -9.11
N LEU A 301 -10.41 -7.34 -9.51
CA LEU A 301 -9.38 -7.24 -10.55
C LEU A 301 -9.96 -6.86 -11.90
N THR A 302 -11.19 -7.27 -12.22
CA THR A 302 -11.88 -6.82 -13.43
C THR A 302 -12.15 -5.32 -13.36
N ARG A 303 -12.67 -4.80 -12.24
CA ARG A 303 -12.88 -3.35 -12.05
C ARG A 303 -11.56 -2.56 -12.15
N LEU A 304 -10.51 -3.01 -11.48
CA LEU A 304 -9.17 -2.43 -11.60
C LEU A 304 -8.65 -2.48 -13.05
N GLY A 305 -8.87 -3.59 -13.75
CA GLY A 305 -8.46 -3.75 -15.14
C GLY A 305 -9.09 -2.72 -16.07
N HIS A 306 -10.32 -2.27 -15.78
CA HIS A 306 -10.97 -1.17 -16.51
C HIS A 306 -10.33 0.19 -16.20
N GLU A 307 -9.98 0.46 -14.95
CA GLU A 307 -9.31 1.71 -14.52
C GLU A 307 -7.92 1.92 -15.16
N PHE A 308 -7.26 0.82 -15.54
CA PHE A 308 -5.95 0.79 -16.18
C PHE A 308 -6.00 0.24 -17.62
N ALA A 309 -7.19 0.27 -18.26
CA ALA A 309 -7.36 -0.26 -19.60
C ALA A 309 -6.41 0.36 -20.65
N PRO A 310 -6.15 1.68 -20.67
CA PRO A 310 -5.21 2.28 -21.60
C PRO A 310 -3.80 1.69 -21.47
N GLU A 311 -3.26 1.59 -20.26
CA GLU A 311 -1.94 1.05 -19.98
C GLU A 311 -1.86 -0.44 -20.30
N ASN A 312 -2.83 -1.21 -19.84
CA ASN A 312 -2.85 -2.66 -20.00
C ASN A 312 -3.00 -3.08 -21.47
N SER A 313 -3.75 -2.31 -22.27
CA SER A 313 -3.94 -2.57 -23.69
C SER A 313 -2.65 -2.49 -24.50
N THR A 314 -1.64 -1.74 -24.02
CA THR A 314 -0.36 -1.59 -24.73
C THR A 314 0.40 -2.90 -24.89
N LEU A 315 0.21 -3.82 -23.94
CA LEU A 315 0.83 -5.15 -23.91
C LEU A 315 -0.06 -6.23 -24.54
N ALA A 316 -1.31 -5.91 -24.90
CA ALA A 316 -2.23 -6.88 -25.45
C ALA A 316 -1.93 -7.14 -26.94
N VAL A 317 -1.88 -8.42 -27.31
CA VAL A 317 -1.79 -8.84 -28.72
C VAL A 317 -3.21 -9.09 -29.21
N GLN A 318 -3.62 -8.37 -30.25
CA GLN A 318 -4.89 -8.64 -30.93
C GLN A 318 -4.66 -9.70 -32.02
N LYS A 319 -5.69 -10.50 -32.35
CA LYS A 319 -5.60 -11.45 -33.47
C LYS A 319 -5.11 -10.71 -34.71
N ASP A 320 -3.99 -11.19 -35.25
CA ASP A 320 -3.33 -10.73 -36.47
C ASP A 320 -2.73 -9.31 -36.44
N LYS A 321 -2.55 -8.70 -35.27
CA LYS A 321 -1.85 -7.41 -35.11
C LYS A 321 -0.83 -7.44 -33.98
N GLU A 322 0.29 -6.79 -34.23
CA GLU A 322 1.29 -6.53 -33.18
C GLU A 322 0.71 -5.65 -32.08
N SER A 323 1.18 -5.87 -30.84
CA SER A 323 0.85 -5.01 -29.71
C SER A 323 1.42 -3.59 -29.89
N THR A 324 0.85 -2.60 -29.19
CA THR A 324 1.39 -1.24 -29.19
C THR A 324 2.85 -1.22 -28.73
N MET A 325 3.20 -2.04 -27.72
CA MET A 325 4.56 -2.12 -27.22
C MET A 325 5.55 -2.67 -28.27
N GLN A 326 5.13 -3.65 -29.08
CA GLN A 326 5.94 -4.18 -30.17
C GLN A 326 6.19 -3.12 -31.25
N ALA A 327 5.15 -2.37 -31.65
CA ALA A 327 5.30 -1.26 -32.59
C ALA A 327 6.25 -0.17 -32.05
N VAL A 328 6.17 0.13 -30.75
CA VAL A 328 7.10 1.05 -30.08
C VAL A 328 8.53 0.54 -30.13
N TYR A 329 8.77 -0.75 -29.87
CA TYR A 329 10.12 -1.32 -29.96
C TYR A 329 10.70 -1.33 -31.37
N GLN A 330 9.89 -1.59 -32.39
CA GLN A 330 10.32 -1.45 -33.77
C GLN A 330 10.75 -0.01 -34.06
N GLN A 331 9.92 0.98 -33.67
CA GLN A 331 10.24 2.39 -33.88
C GLN A 331 11.50 2.83 -33.11
N LEU A 332 11.69 2.36 -31.87
CA LEU A 332 12.88 2.64 -31.07
C LEU A 332 14.13 1.94 -31.62
N THR A 333 13.98 0.80 -32.29
CA THR A 333 15.09 0.12 -32.99
C THR A 333 15.58 0.96 -34.17
N GLU A 334 14.65 1.57 -34.94
CA GLU A 334 15.01 2.50 -36.02
C GLU A 334 15.71 3.75 -35.47
N LEU A 335 15.22 4.32 -34.37
CA LEU A 335 15.86 5.44 -33.68
C LEU A 335 17.27 5.07 -33.21
N HIS A 336 17.42 3.91 -32.56
CA HIS A 336 18.71 3.41 -32.09
C HIS A 336 19.71 3.26 -33.24
N ARG A 337 19.31 2.63 -34.35
CA ARG A 337 20.18 2.44 -35.53
C ARG A 337 20.63 3.78 -36.12
N TYR A 338 19.71 4.74 -36.20
CA TYR A 338 20.00 6.08 -36.71
C TYR A 338 21.03 6.82 -35.85
N LEU A 339 20.83 6.84 -34.53
CA LEU A 339 21.75 7.49 -33.60
C LEU A 339 23.10 6.77 -33.52
N LEU A 340 23.11 5.44 -33.57
CA LEU A 340 24.32 4.63 -33.56
C LEU A 340 25.17 4.88 -34.82
N ALA A 341 24.54 5.06 -35.99
CA ALA A 341 25.25 5.43 -37.22
C ALA A 341 25.93 6.82 -37.12
N ILE A 342 25.32 7.77 -36.40
CA ILE A 342 25.92 9.08 -36.12
C ILE A 342 27.10 8.92 -35.15
N GLN A 343 26.92 8.15 -34.08
CA GLN A 343 27.94 7.89 -33.06
C GLN A 343 29.18 7.20 -33.63
N ASN A 344 28.99 6.21 -34.50
CA ASN A 344 30.07 5.39 -35.07
C ASN A 344 30.69 6.00 -36.34
N ALA A 345 30.25 7.18 -36.77
CA ALA A 345 30.84 7.84 -37.94
C ALA A 345 32.30 8.26 -37.66
N PRO A 346 33.19 8.29 -38.68
CA PRO A 346 34.59 8.69 -38.48
C PRO A 346 34.77 10.09 -37.86
N VAL A 347 33.81 10.99 -38.10
CA VAL A 347 33.73 12.31 -37.49
C VAL A 347 32.29 12.54 -37.00
N PRO A 348 31.96 12.13 -35.76
CA PRO A 348 30.57 12.14 -35.27
C PRO A 348 29.90 13.51 -35.33
N GLY A 349 30.62 14.57 -34.96
CA GLY A 349 30.08 15.94 -35.00
C GLY A 349 29.68 16.39 -36.41
N LYS A 350 30.44 15.98 -37.45
CA LYS A 350 30.10 16.27 -38.85
C LYS A 350 28.88 15.46 -39.32
N SER A 351 28.77 14.20 -38.87
CA SER A 351 27.61 13.35 -39.15
C SER A 351 26.34 13.92 -38.52
N ALA A 352 26.42 14.36 -37.25
CA ALA A 352 25.32 14.99 -36.54
C ALA A 352 24.85 16.30 -37.22
N LEU A 353 25.79 17.16 -37.63
CA LEU A 353 25.46 18.39 -38.36
C LEU A 353 24.75 18.08 -39.69
N LYS A 354 25.24 17.08 -40.44
CA LYS A 354 24.60 16.64 -41.69
C LYS A 354 23.19 16.09 -41.45
N ALA A 355 23.00 15.32 -40.38
CA ALA A 355 21.69 14.84 -39.97
C ALA A 355 20.71 15.98 -39.72
N VAL A 356 21.14 17.04 -38.99
CA VAL A 356 20.31 18.24 -38.76
C VAL A 356 19.98 18.97 -40.06
N GLN A 357 20.93 19.13 -40.97
CA GLN A 357 20.70 19.74 -42.29
C GLN A 357 19.63 18.96 -43.08
N LEU A 358 19.77 17.63 -43.16
CA LEU A 358 18.79 16.78 -43.85
C LEU A 358 17.39 16.89 -43.25
N ARG A 359 17.25 17.06 -41.92
CA ARG A 359 15.94 17.27 -41.29
C ARG A 359 15.27 18.56 -41.75
N LEU A 360 16.04 19.63 -41.91
CA LEU A 360 15.54 20.92 -42.40
C LEU A 360 15.12 20.83 -43.86
N ASP A 361 15.92 20.15 -44.69
CA ASP A 361 15.69 20.06 -46.13
C ASP A 361 14.56 19.08 -46.51
N GLN A 362 14.37 18.00 -45.73
CA GLN A 362 13.43 16.90 -46.05
C GLN A 362 12.17 16.91 -45.18
N ASN A 363 11.75 18.08 -44.68
CA ASN A 363 10.54 18.23 -43.87
C ASN A 363 10.46 17.25 -42.68
N SER A 364 11.61 16.95 -42.05
CA SER A 364 11.72 16.07 -40.87
C SER A 364 11.22 14.64 -41.05
N SER A 365 11.48 13.96 -42.17
CA SER A 365 11.14 12.54 -42.36
C SER A 365 12.11 11.55 -41.68
N ASP A 366 12.67 11.90 -40.53
CA ASP A 366 13.71 11.14 -39.84
C ASP A 366 13.16 10.27 -38.68
N PRO A 367 13.92 9.28 -38.19
CA PRO A 367 13.48 8.43 -37.07
C PRO A 367 13.21 9.17 -35.76
N ILE A 368 13.83 10.32 -35.49
CA ILE A 368 13.54 11.15 -34.30
C ILE A 368 12.13 11.74 -34.44
N PHE A 369 11.80 12.31 -35.59
CA PHE A 369 10.46 12.84 -35.86
C PHE A 369 9.38 11.76 -35.83
N ALA A 370 9.61 10.62 -36.50
CA ALA A 370 8.66 9.50 -36.50
C ALA A 370 8.38 9.00 -35.07
N THR A 371 9.42 8.83 -34.25
CA THR A 371 9.28 8.43 -32.84
C THR A 371 8.51 9.48 -32.04
N ARG A 372 8.78 10.77 -32.25
CA ARG A 372 8.05 11.86 -31.59
C ARG A 372 6.58 11.92 -31.99
N GLN A 373 6.24 11.63 -33.25
CA GLN A 373 4.84 11.57 -33.68
C GLN A 373 4.13 10.35 -33.11
N MET A 374 4.79 9.18 -33.08
CA MET A 374 4.26 7.99 -32.42
C MET A 374 3.98 8.27 -30.95
N ALA A 375 4.92 8.90 -30.22
CA ALA A 375 4.76 9.22 -28.80
C ALA A 375 3.45 9.97 -28.49
N LYS A 376 3.01 10.89 -29.36
CA LYS A 376 1.77 11.67 -29.16
C LYS A 376 0.50 10.84 -29.21
N THR A 377 0.52 9.67 -29.84
CA THR A 377 -0.65 8.80 -29.97
C THR A 377 -0.68 7.70 -28.91
N LEU A 378 0.37 7.57 -28.09
CA LEU A 378 0.46 6.54 -27.06
C LEU A 378 -0.31 6.96 -25.79
N PRO A 379 -0.83 6.00 -25.01
CA PRO A 379 -1.35 6.29 -23.69
C PRO A 379 -0.22 6.67 -22.73
N ALA A 380 -0.55 7.40 -21.66
CA ALA A 380 0.35 7.55 -20.53
C ALA A 380 0.55 6.20 -19.82
N PRO A 381 1.71 5.94 -19.20
CA PRO A 381 2.91 6.77 -19.20
C PRO A 381 3.80 6.65 -20.45
N LEU A 382 3.47 5.73 -21.37
CA LEU A 382 4.31 5.39 -22.52
C LEU A 382 4.58 6.58 -23.45
N ASN A 383 3.60 7.47 -23.64
CA ASN A 383 3.78 8.71 -24.40
C ASN A 383 4.94 9.57 -23.89
N ARG A 384 5.03 9.77 -22.57
CA ARG A 384 6.06 10.58 -21.93
C ARG A 384 7.41 9.89 -22.05
N TRP A 385 7.45 8.57 -21.88
CA TRP A 385 8.68 7.80 -21.95
C TRP A 385 9.26 7.82 -23.36
N VAL A 386 8.45 7.48 -24.37
CA VAL A 386 8.90 7.47 -25.77
C VAL A 386 9.20 8.88 -26.25
N GLY A 387 8.40 9.88 -25.85
CA GLY A 387 8.66 11.28 -26.18
C GLY A 387 10.01 11.75 -25.66
N ARG A 388 10.33 11.42 -24.40
CA ARG A 388 11.57 11.85 -23.75
C ARG A 388 12.84 11.26 -24.37
N LEU A 389 12.75 10.08 -25.00
CA LEU A 389 13.86 9.49 -25.77
C LEU A 389 14.17 10.25 -27.07
N THR A 390 13.34 11.24 -27.44
CA THR A 390 13.48 12.05 -28.66
C THR A 390 13.66 13.54 -28.40
N ASP A 391 13.66 13.96 -27.13
CA ASP A 391 13.96 15.33 -26.71
C ASP A 391 15.47 15.57 -26.73
#